data_AF-A0A957S887-F1
#
_entry.id   AF-A0A957S887-F1
#
_cell.length_a   1.000
_cell.length_b   1.000
_cell.length_c   1.000
_cell.angle_alpha   90.00
_cell.angle_beta   90.00
_cell.angle_gamma   90.00
#
_symmetry.space_group_name_H-M   'P 1'
#
loop_
_entity.id
_entity.type
_entity.pdbx_description
1 polymer ?
#
loop_
_entity_poly.entity_id
_entity_poly.type
_entity_poly.pdbx_seq_one_letter_code
_entity_poly.pdbx_strand_id
1 'polypeptide(L)'
;EYQLGEEAMRQLIGAADHPNPKVRWFCAHELDHLATDQSIEALLKLTNDPVTKVRVEAVHALGCERCKQCQLNVDMVELMVDFALNDPADKVRGAAIFALGYLPPDVRAADALRRIAQDNITSEELRKSAQRSLKYHMPHYF
;
A
#
# COMPACT_ATOMS: atom_id res chain seq x y z
N GLU A 1 23.18 4.54 22.22
CA GLU A 1 22.28 5.22 21.26
C GLU A 1 21.51 4.23 20.38
N TYR A 2 22.14 3.19 19.81
CA TYR A 2 21.46 2.16 18.98
C TYR A 2 20.27 1.46 19.66
N GLN A 3 20.39 1.15 20.95
CA GLN A 3 19.40 0.37 21.69
C GLN A 3 18.08 1.11 21.97
N LEU A 4 18.11 2.45 21.96
CA LEU A 4 16.90 3.26 22.09
C LEU A 4 16.06 3.23 20.80
N GLY A 5 16.73 3.15 19.64
CA GLY A 5 16.08 3.05 18.33
C GLY A 5 15.40 1.70 18.11
N GLU A 6 16.04 0.60 18.49
CA GLU A 6 15.42 -0.74 18.38
C GLU A 6 14.22 -0.92 19.31
N GLU A 7 14.29 -0.41 20.54
CA GLU A 7 13.13 -0.45 21.45
C GLU A 7 11.97 0.40 20.91
N ALA A 8 12.26 1.61 20.43
CA ALA A 8 11.25 2.47 19.83
C ALA A 8 10.58 1.80 18.62
N MET A 9 11.36 1.16 17.74
CA MET A 9 10.84 0.40 16.60
C MET A 9 9.96 -0.77 17.04
N ARG A 10 10.37 -1.54 18.07
CA ARG A 10 9.54 -2.63 18.61
C ARG A 10 8.22 -2.14 19.19
N GLN A 11 8.24 -1.04 19.94
CA GLN A 11 7.02 -0.44 20.48
C GLN A 11 6.10 0.07 19.38
N LEU A 12 6.67 0.69 18.34
CA LEU A 12 5.92 1.15 17.17
C LEU A 12 5.27 -0.03 16.44
N ILE A 13 6.01 -1.11 16.16
CA ILE A 13 5.49 -2.35 15.57
C ILE A 13 4.37 -2.95 16.45
N GLY A 14 4.58 -2.99 17.77
CA GLY A 14 3.59 -3.49 18.73
C GLY A 14 2.28 -2.68 18.75
N ALA A 15 2.32 -1.40 18.36
CA ALA A 15 1.12 -0.57 18.25
C ALA A 15 0.13 -1.06 17.17
N ALA A 16 0.56 -1.93 16.25
CA ALA A 16 -0.31 -2.60 15.28
C ALA A 16 -1.37 -3.51 15.92
N ASP A 17 -1.19 -3.91 17.18
CA ASP A 17 -2.14 -4.72 17.97
C ASP A 17 -3.06 -3.90 18.87
N HIS A 18 -2.91 -2.58 18.89
CA HIS A 18 -3.61 -1.75 19.85
C HIS A 18 -5.15 -1.79 19.61
N PRO A 19 -5.98 -1.88 20.67
CA PRO A 19 -7.44 -1.97 20.51
C PRO A 19 -8.06 -0.75 19.83
N ASN A 20 -7.47 0.43 20.04
CA ASN A 20 -7.89 1.67 19.38
C ASN A 20 -7.39 1.75 17.92
N PRO A 21 -8.28 1.80 16.91
CA PRO A 21 -7.89 1.89 15.51
C PRO A 21 -7.12 3.16 15.16
N LYS A 22 -7.26 4.25 15.93
CA LYS A 22 -6.44 5.45 15.71
C LYS A 22 -4.96 5.16 15.97
N VAL A 23 -4.66 4.39 17.01
CA VAL A 23 -3.27 4.02 17.35
C VAL A 23 -2.70 3.11 16.27
N ARG A 24 -3.48 2.16 15.77
CA ARG A 24 -3.07 1.30 14.64
C ARG A 24 -2.87 2.08 13.34
N TRP A 25 -3.72 3.08 13.07
CA TRP A 25 -3.52 4.01 11.97
C TRP A 25 -2.21 4.80 12.13
N PHE A 26 -1.96 5.35 13.32
CA PHE A 26 -0.68 6.03 13.61
C PHE A 26 0.52 5.10 13.47
N CYS A 27 0.40 3.83 13.86
CA CYS A 27 1.43 2.82 13.62
C CYS A 27 1.78 2.73 12.13
N ALA A 28 0.79 2.51 11.26
CA ALA A 28 1.02 2.47 9.81
C ALA A 28 1.61 3.79 9.28
N HIS A 29 1.11 4.93 9.77
CA HIS A 29 1.56 6.25 9.36
C HIS A 29 3.04 6.50 9.66
N GLU A 30 3.48 6.22 10.89
CA GLU A 30 4.89 6.38 11.25
C GLU A 30 5.78 5.36 10.51
N LEU A 31 5.28 4.15 10.30
CA LEU A 31 5.97 3.12 9.53
C LEU A 31 6.06 3.45 8.03
N ASP A 32 5.26 4.36 7.47
CA ASP A 32 5.44 4.86 6.10
C ASP A 32 6.79 5.59 5.94
N HIS A 33 7.24 6.28 7.00
CA HIS A 33 8.48 7.06 6.98
C HIS A 33 9.67 6.30 7.58
N LEU A 34 9.40 5.45 8.56
CA LEU A 34 10.41 4.74 9.36
C LEU A 34 10.53 3.25 8.99
N ALA A 35 9.81 2.80 7.96
CA ALA A 35 9.76 1.41 7.55
C ALA A 35 11.14 0.77 7.46
N THR A 36 11.25 -0.43 8.01
CA THR A 36 12.35 -1.36 7.76
C THR A 36 11.76 -2.73 7.44
N ASP A 37 12.59 -3.70 7.05
CA ASP A 37 12.10 -5.07 6.82
C ASP A 37 11.41 -5.67 8.06
N GLN A 38 11.79 -5.25 9.28
CA GLN A 38 11.13 -5.67 10.53
C GLN A 38 9.67 -5.20 10.61
N SER A 39 9.31 -4.14 9.88
CA SER A 39 8.00 -3.53 9.88
C SER A 39 7.02 -4.21 8.90
N ILE A 40 7.52 -5.03 7.97
CA ILE A 40 6.71 -5.64 6.90
C ILE A 40 5.56 -6.45 7.48
N GLU A 41 5.82 -7.32 8.47
CA GLU A 41 4.78 -8.16 9.08
C GLU A 41 3.68 -7.32 9.75
N ALA A 42 4.06 -6.27 10.46
CA ALA A 42 3.09 -5.36 11.07
C ALA A 42 2.26 -4.60 10.02
N LEU A 43 2.88 -4.12 8.95
CA LEU A 43 2.17 -3.46 7.86
C LEU A 43 1.20 -4.42 7.15
N LEU A 44 1.64 -5.65 6.83
CA LEU A 44 0.79 -6.69 6.24
C LEU A 44 -0.36 -7.13 7.15
N LYS A 45 -0.18 -7.04 8.46
CA LYS A 45 -1.28 -7.24 9.40
C LYS A 45 -2.29 -6.10 9.32
N LEU A 46 -1.81 -4.85 9.27
CA LEU A 46 -2.67 -3.66 9.20
C LEU A 46 -3.42 -3.53 7.88
N THR A 47 -2.94 -4.14 6.79
CA THR A 47 -3.71 -4.25 5.55
C THR A 47 -4.93 -5.17 5.67
N ASN A 48 -5.05 -5.96 6.73
CA ASN A 48 -6.22 -6.78 7.03
C ASN A 48 -7.11 -6.18 8.13
N ASP A 49 -6.89 -4.92 8.50
CA ASP A 49 -7.62 -4.27 9.59
C ASP A 49 -9.13 -4.13 9.29
N PRO A 50 -10.02 -4.35 10.27
CA PRO A 50 -11.46 -4.13 10.08
C PRO A 50 -11.80 -2.68 9.71
N VAL A 51 -10.98 -1.70 10.10
CA VAL A 51 -11.18 -0.29 9.81
C VAL A 51 -10.50 0.07 8.49
N THR A 52 -11.29 0.42 7.49
CA THR A 52 -10.82 0.83 6.15
C THR A 52 -9.73 1.90 6.18
N LYS A 53 -9.82 2.88 7.10
CA LYS A 53 -8.81 3.94 7.20
C LYS A 53 -7.42 3.38 7.56
N VAL A 54 -7.36 2.37 8.44
CA VAL A 54 -6.10 1.69 8.81
C VAL A 54 -5.56 0.94 7.60
N ARG A 55 -6.41 0.20 6.88
CA ARG A 55 -5.99 -0.51 5.65
C ARG A 55 -5.43 0.42 4.59
N VAL A 56 -6.08 1.58 4.35
CA VAL A 56 -5.59 2.58 3.39
C VAL A 56 -4.18 3.04 3.76
N GLU A 57 -3.95 3.36 5.03
CA GLU A 57 -2.64 3.80 5.51
C GLU A 57 -1.59 2.69 5.37
N ALA A 58 -1.94 1.46 5.72
CA ALA A 58 -1.02 0.32 5.61
C ALA A 58 -0.66 0.01 4.15
N VAL A 59 -1.63 0.08 3.23
CA VAL A 59 -1.39 -0.09 1.80
C VAL A 59 -0.54 1.06 1.25
N HIS A 60 -0.76 2.29 1.72
CA HIS A 60 0.11 3.41 1.37
C HIS A 60 1.53 3.21 1.87
N ALA A 61 1.68 2.87 3.16
CA ALA A 61 2.95 2.60 3.81
C ALA A 61 3.73 1.48 3.13
N LEU A 62 3.06 0.44 2.62
CA LEU A 62 3.71 -0.55 1.78
C LEU A 62 4.03 0.05 0.39
N GLY A 63 3.06 0.57 -0.35
CA GLY A 63 3.26 0.94 -1.76
C GLY A 63 4.05 2.23 -2.05
N CYS A 64 4.23 3.15 -1.11
CA CYS A 64 4.86 4.46 -1.36
C CYS A 64 6.39 4.40 -1.19
N GLU A 65 7.15 4.06 -2.23
CA GLU A 65 8.63 4.07 -2.15
C GLU A 65 9.23 5.47 -1.96
N ARG A 66 8.46 6.54 -2.26
CA ARG A 66 8.91 7.93 -2.08
C ARG A 66 8.84 8.42 -0.64
N CYS A 67 8.05 7.74 0.18
CA CYS A 67 7.77 8.14 1.55
C CYS A 67 8.77 7.55 2.55
N LYS A 68 9.53 6.52 2.13
CA LYS A 68 10.47 5.75 2.96
C LYS A 68 11.92 6.12 2.71
N GLN A 69 12.77 5.82 3.68
CA GLN A 69 14.22 5.93 3.57
C GLN A 69 14.89 4.71 2.91
N CYS A 70 14.23 3.54 2.92
CA CYS A 70 14.73 2.32 2.31
C CYS A 70 13.63 1.55 1.55
N GLN A 71 14.07 0.68 0.64
CA GLN A 71 13.19 -0.26 -0.05
C GLN A 71 12.89 -1.43 0.88
N LEU A 72 11.62 -1.87 0.89
CA LEU A 72 11.20 -3.06 1.62
C LEU A 72 11.42 -4.31 0.78
N ASN A 73 11.97 -5.37 1.38
CA ASN A 73 12.20 -6.64 0.70
C ASN A 73 10.91 -7.48 0.61
N VAL A 74 9.99 -7.07 -0.26
CA VAL A 74 8.70 -7.74 -0.49
C VAL A 74 8.24 -7.55 -1.94
N ASP A 75 7.50 -8.51 -2.50
CA ASP A 75 6.88 -8.36 -3.82
C ASP A 75 5.72 -7.35 -3.76
N MET A 76 6.08 -6.07 -3.87
CA MET A 76 5.11 -4.97 -3.86
C MET A 76 4.12 -5.04 -5.00
N VAL A 77 4.52 -5.55 -6.16
CA VAL A 77 3.63 -5.62 -7.31
C VAL A 77 2.52 -6.62 -7.03
N GLU A 78 2.85 -7.82 -6.54
CA GLU A 78 1.84 -8.84 -6.19
C GLU A 78 0.86 -8.32 -5.13
N LEU A 79 1.37 -7.72 -4.05
CA LEU A 79 0.53 -7.16 -2.99
C LEU A 79 -0.39 -6.06 -3.50
N MET A 80 0.13 -5.08 -4.24
CA MET A 80 -0.69 -3.97 -4.72
C MET A 80 -1.70 -4.42 -5.78
N VAL A 81 -1.39 -5.45 -6.58
CA VAL A 81 -2.37 -6.06 -7.50
C VAL A 81 -3.50 -6.71 -6.73
N ASP A 82 -3.21 -7.48 -5.68
CA ASP A 82 -4.23 -8.10 -4.84
C ASP A 82 -5.16 -7.06 -4.21
N PHE A 83 -4.61 -6.02 -3.57
CA PHE A 83 -5.43 -4.95 -2.96
C PHE A 83 -6.25 -4.17 -3.99
N ALA A 84 -5.70 -3.90 -5.18
CA ALA A 84 -6.41 -3.17 -6.23
C ALA A 84 -7.63 -3.95 -6.77
N LEU A 85 -7.51 -5.27 -6.85
CA LEU A 85 -8.54 -6.16 -7.39
C LEU A 85 -9.56 -6.60 -6.34
N ASN A 86 -9.13 -6.82 -5.09
CA ASN A 86 -9.91 -7.63 -4.13
C ASN A 86 -10.32 -6.90 -2.84
N ASP A 87 -9.74 -5.75 -2.45
CA ASP A 87 -10.20 -5.08 -1.23
C ASP A 87 -11.65 -4.58 -1.39
N PRO A 88 -12.56 -4.82 -0.42
CA PRO A 88 -13.95 -4.41 -0.54
C PRO A 88 -14.16 -2.90 -0.54
N ALA A 89 -13.18 -2.10 -0.11
CA ALA A 89 -13.28 -0.66 -0.03
C ALA A 89 -12.53 0.02 -1.20
N ASP A 90 -13.27 0.79 -2.00
CA ASP A 90 -12.72 1.57 -3.11
C ASP A 90 -11.56 2.48 -2.71
N LYS A 91 -11.53 2.98 -1.46
CA LYS A 91 -10.40 3.79 -0.98
C LYS A 91 -9.10 3.00 -0.90
N VAL A 92 -9.16 1.73 -0.48
CA VAL A 92 -7.97 0.86 -0.40
C VAL A 92 -7.55 0.46 -1.82
N ARG A 93 -8.51 0.06 -2.65
CA ARG A 93 -8.27 -0.23 -4.07
C ARG A 93 -7.61 0.95 -4.78
N GLY A 94 -8.09 2.16 -4.53
CA GLY A 94 -7.54 3.41 -5.08
C GLY A 94 -6.11 3.69 -4.62
N ALA A 95 -5.78 3.46 -3.35
CA ALA A 95 -4.42 3.58 -2.83
C ALA A 95 -3.46 2.58 -3.52
N ALA A 96 -3.91 1.34 -3.69
CA ALA A 96 -3.13 0.31 -4.38
C ALA A 96 -2.94 0.62 -5.88
N ILE A 97 -4.00 1.07 -6.58
CA ILE A 97 -3.92 1.52 -7.98
C ILE A 97 -2.95 2.69 -8.14
N PHE A 98 -2.96 3.63 -7.19
CA PHE A 98 -2.03 4.74 -7.19
C PHE A 98 -0.60 4.23 -7.04
N ALA A 99 -0.32 3.38 -6.05
CA ALA A 99 1.00 2.79 -5.84
C ALA A 99 1.51 2.03 -7.08
N LEU A 100 0.67 1.20 -7.70
CA LEU A 100 1.01 0.48 -8.94
C LEU A 100 1.50 1.40 -10.06
N GLY A 101 0.98 2.64 -10.13
CA GLY A 101 1.40 3.62 -11.16
C GLY A 101 2.83 4.17 -10.98
N TYR A 102 3.42 4.00 -9.79
CA TYR A 102 4.75 4.52 -9.45
C TYR A 102 5.78 3.44 -9.12
N LEU A 103 5.37 2.17 -9.07
CA LEU A 103 6.29 1.04 -8.98
C LEU A 103 7.08 0.88 -10.30
N PRO A 104 8.25 0.21 -10.28
CA PRO A 104 8.96 -0.14 -11.50
C PRO A 104 8.06 -0.87 -12.51
N PRO A 105 8.25 -0.67 -13.82
CA PRO A 105 7.45 -1.32 -14.85
C PRO A 105 7.40 -2.85 -14.70
N ASP A 106 6.19 -3.38 -14.52
CA ASP A 106 5.88 -4.81 -14.37
C ASP A 106 4.59 -5.14 -15.14
N VAL A 107 4.60 -6.27 -15.86
CA VAL A 107 3.47 -6.71 -16.68
C VAL A 107 2.23 -7.03 -15.84
N ARG A 108 2.40 -7.58 -14.63
CA ARG A 108 1.31 -7.94 -13.71
C ARG A 108 0.53 -6.70 -13.29
N ALA A 109 1.24 -5.63 -12.94
CA ALA A 109 0.67 -4.33 -12.64
C ALA A 109 -0.07 -3.75 -13.85
N ALA A 110 0.55 -3.81 -15.05
CA ALA A 110 -0.08 -3.30 -16.27
C ALA A 110 -1.39 -4.05 -16.62
N ASP A 111 -1.40 -5.37 -16.48
CA ASP A 111 -2.58 -6.21 -16.74
C ASP A 111 -3.70 -5.94 -15.73
N ALA A 112 -3.36 -5.84 -14.44
CA ALA A 112 -4.32 -5.48 -13.40
C ALA A 112 -4.94 -4.10 -13.65
N LEU A 113 -4.12 -3.09 -13.95
CA LEU A 113 -4.60 -1.73 -14.25
C LEU A 113 -5.49 -1.70 -15.51
N ARG A 114 -5.14 -2.44 -16.57
CA ARG A 114 -5.99 -2.60 -17.76
C ARG A 114 -7.34 -3.23 -17.42
N ARG A 115 -7.33 -4.31 -16.65
CA ARG A 115 -8.54 -5.01 -16.22
C ARG A 115 -9.46 -4.08 -15.42
N ILE A 116 -8.90 -3.36 -14.44
CA ILE A 116 -9.67 -2.41 -13.62
C ILE A 116 -10.23 -1.29 -14.49
N ALA A 117 -9.44 -0.73 -15.41
CA ALA A 117 -9.89 0.35 -16.30
C ALA A 117 -11.06 -0.04 -17.22
N GLN A 118 -11.20 -1.33 -17.55
CA GLN A 118 -12.20 -1.88 -18.46
C GLN A 118 -13.38 -2.56 -17.75
N ASP A 119 -13.28 -2.78 -16.44
CA ASP A 119 -14.32 -3.48 -15.67
C ASP A 119 -15.54 -2.58 -15.43
N ASN A 120 -16.65 -2.90 -16.08
CA ASN A 120 -17.90 -2.13 -15.99
C ASN A 120 -18.56 -2.21 -14.60
N ILE A 121 -18.15 -3.13 -13.73
CA ILE A 121 -18.64 -3.24 -12.35
C ILE A 121 -17.91 -2.24 -11.45
N THR A 122 -16.63 -1.99 -11.72
CA THR A 122 -15.81 -1.06 -10.94
C THR A 122 -16.28 0.39 -11.11
N SER A 123 -16.24 1.15 -10.01
CA SER A 123 -16.64 2.55 -9.98
C SER A 123 -15.86 3.39 -11.00
N GLU A 124 -16.53 4.41 -11.57
CA GLU A 124 -15.93 5.26 -12.60
C GLU A 124 -14.64 5.93 -12.13
N GLU A 125 -14.58 6.34 -10.87
CA GLU A 125 -13.38 6.94 -10.27
C GLU A 125 -12.20 5.97 -10.25
N LEU A 126 -12.41 4.71 -9.87
CA LEU A 126 -11.36 3.70 -9.90
C LEU A 126 -10.94 3.34 -11.33
N ARG A 127 -11.88 3.28 -12.28
CA ARG A 127 -11.55 3.08 -13.69
C ARG A 127 -10.65 4.19 -14.23
N LYS A 128 -11.01 5.47 -13.97
CA LYS A 128 -10.20 6.63 -14.36
C LYS A 128 -8.83 6.64 -13.67
N SER A 129 -8.79 6.28 -12.39
CA SER A 129 -7.54 6.15 -11.64
C SER A 129 -6.64 5.10 -12.26
N ALA A 130 -7.18 3.93 -12.60
CA ALA A 130 -6.42 2.84 -13.23
C ALA A 130 -5.90 3.23 -14.62
N GLN A 131 -6.70 3.92 -15.44
CA GLN A 131 -6.25 4.45 -16.73
C GLN A 131 -5.10 5.44 -16.57
N ARG A 132 -5.16 6.31 -15.55
CA ARG A 132 -4.09 7.27 -15.27
C ARG A 132 -2.82 6.57 -14.76
N SER A 133 -2.95 5.67 -13.79
CA SER A 133 -1.83 4.87 -13.27
C SER A 133 -1.17 4.04 -14.37
N LEU A 134 -1.94 3.48 -15.30
CA LEU A 134 -1.39 2.72 -16.42
C LEU A 134 -0.49 3.57 -17.33
N LYS A 135 -0.86 4.84 -17.57
CA LYS A 135 -0.02 5.78 -18.33
C LYS A 135 1.27 6.12 -17.60
N TYR A 136 1.23 6.26 -16.27
CA TYR A 136 2.44 6.52 -15.47
C TYR A 136 3.36 5.29 -15.40
N HIS A 137 2.78 4.10 -15.29
CA HIS A 137 3.50 2.84 -15.22
C HIS A 137 4.16 2.47 -16.56
N MET A 138 3.51 2.81 -17.68
CA MET A 138 3.94 2.49 -19.04
C MET A 138 3.94 3.72 -19.96
N PRO A 139 4.80 4.73 -19.71
CA PRO A 139 4.75 6.02 -20.38
C PRO A 139 5.12 5.99 -21.87
N HIS A 140 5.76 4.90 -22.34
CA HIS A 140 6.19 4.74 -23.74
C HIS A 140 5.30 3.82 -24.57
N TYR A 141 4.18 3.33 -24.01
CA TYR A 141 3.25 2.40 -24.67
C TYR A 141 1.94 3.05 -25.13
N PHE A 142 1.82 4.39 -25.03
CA PHE A 142 0.63 5.16 -25.40
C PHE A 142 0.99 6.43 -26.18
#